data_AF-A0A1F7M4V5-F1
#
_entry.id   AF-A0A1F7M4V5-F1
#
_cell.length_a   1.000
_cell.length_b   1.000
_cell.length_c   1.000
_cell.angle_alpha   90.00
_cell.angle_beta   90.00
_cell.angle_gamma   90.00
#
_symmetry.space_group_name_H-M   'P 1'
#
loop_
_entity.id
_entity.type
_entity.pdbx_description
1 polymer ?
#
loop_
_entity_poly.entity_id
_entity_poly.type
_entity_poly.pdbx_seq_one_letter_code
_entity_poly.pdbx_strand_id
1 'polypeptide(L)'
;MVVALAVLLPLLGLAVWVFVRFPPRSGSARAVRAYNVGVLLVAVAGGAWTAFHFYRTTGQSVDRAWWPVLATLASLLVVSGVVVAGTALRNFVVFAGRRRR
;
A
#
# COMPACT_ATOMS: atom_id res chain seq x y z
N MET A 1 11.47 -1.60 17.93
CA MET A 1 10.95 -0.48 17.11
C MET A 1 11.90 -0.12 15.96
N VAL A 2 13.18 0.19 16.24
CA VAL A 2 14.17 0.50 15.19
C VAL A 2 14.27 -0.59 14.13
N VAL A 3 14.33 -1.87 14.53
CA VAL A 3 14.37 -3.01 13.59
C VAL A 3 13.12 -3.06 12.69
N ALA A 4 11.93 -2.85 13.25
CA ALA A 4 10.69 -2.87 12.48
C ALA A 4 10.65 -1.73 11.43
N LEU A 5 11.05 -0.52 11.81
CA LEU A 5 11.15 0.60 10.86
C LEU A 5 12.25 0.38 9.81
N ALA A 6 13.40 -0.16 10.23
CA ALA A 6 14.50 -0.49 9.34
C ALA A 6 14.13 -1.55 8.29
N VAL A 7 13.10 -2.37 8.54
CA VAL A 7 12.57 -3.34 7.57
C VAL A 7 11.40 -2.73 6.77
N LEU A 8 10.44 -2.08 7.43
CA LEU A 8 9.22 -1.59 6.80
C LEU A 8 9.44 -0.39 5.88
N LEU A 9 10.39 0.50 6.19
CA LEU A 9 10.71 1.64 5.32
C LEU A 9 11.33 1.18 3.99
N PRO A 10 12.35 0.31 3.97
CA PRO A 10 12.83 -0.29 2.72
C PRO A 10 11.76 -1.08 1.99
N LEU A 11 10.89 -1.81 2.71
CA LEU A 11 9.78 -2.55 2.09
C LEU A 11 8.82 -1.61 1.36
N LEU A 12 8.43 -0.49 1.98
CA LEU A 12 7.59 0.52 1.35
C LEU A 12 8.30 1.15 0.15
N GLY A 13 9.57 1.50 0.30
CA GLY A 13 10.39 2.03 -0.78
C GLY A 13 10.45 1.08 -1.97
N LEU A 14 10.66 -0.22 -1.71
CA LEU A 14 10.65 -1.27 -2.73
C LEU A 14 9.26 -1.43 -3.37
N ALA A 15 8.18 -1.41 -2.58
CA ALA A 15 6.82 -1.49 -3.10
C ALA A 15 6.51 -0.34 -4.07
N VAL A 16 6.84 0.90 -3.68
CA VAL A 16 6.68 2.07 -4.54
C VAL A 16 7.57 1.99 -5.77
N TRP A 17 8.84 1.58 -5.60
CA TRP A 17 9.77 1.40 -6.72
C TRP A 17 9.23 0.38 -7.73
N VAL A 18 8.74 -0.77 -7.27
CA VAL A 18 8.11 -1.79 -8.13
C VAL A 18 6.87 -1.22 -8.82
N PHE A 19 6.02 -0.49 -8.10
CA PHE A 19 4.81 0.11 -8.68
C PHE A 19 5.14 1.13 -9.79
N VAL A 20 6.22 1.90 -9.66
CA VAL A 20 6.63 2.88 -10.67
C VAL A 20 7.40 2.21 -11.82
N ARG A 21 8.26 1.23 -11.51
CA ARG A 21 9.20 0.66 -12.48
C ARG A 21 8.59 -0.41 -13.39
N PHE A 22 7.47 -1.02 -13.01
CA PHE A 22 6.79 -2.07 -13.78
C PHE A 22 5.49 -1.57 -14.44
N PRO A 23 5.58 -0.81 -15.56
CA PRO A 23 4.41 -0.28 -16.24
C PRO A 23 3.53 -1.39 -16.83
N PRO A 24 2.20 -1.18 -16.90
CA PRO A 24 1.28 -2.13 -17.51
C PRO A 24 1.60 -2.37 -18.99
N ARG A 25 1.34 -3.59 -19.47
CA ARG A 25 1.62 -4.01 -20.86
C ARG A 25 0.60 -3.51 -21.88
N SER A 26 -0.57 -3.08 -21.44
CA SER A 26 -1.66 -2.60 -22.28
C SER A 26 -2.48 -1.53 -21.56
N GLY A 27 -3.44 -0.93 -22.27
CA GLY A 27 -4.36 0.07 -21.72
C GLY A 27 -4.02 1.49 -22.14
N SER A 28 -5.06 2.33 -22.23
CA SER A 28 -4.89 3.76 -22.53
C SER A 28 -4.30 4.49 -21.33
N ALA A 29 -3.57 5.59 -21.58
CA ALA A 29 -2.99 6.42 -20.52
C ALA A 29 -4.02 6.87 -19.48
N ARG A 30 -5.25 7.17 -19.92
CA ARG A 30 -6.36 7.57 -19.03
C ARG A 30 -6.79 6.44 -18.10
N ALA A 31 -6.93 5.21 -18.61
CA ALA A 31 -7.32 4.05 -17.82
C ALA A 31 -6.25 3.68 -16.79
N VAL A 32 -4.97 3.70 -17.20
CA VAL A 32 -3.84 3.44 -16.30
C VAL A 32 -3.76 4.51 -15.20
N ARG A 33 -3.96 5.79 -15.54
CA ARG A 33 -4.00 6.88 -14.55
C ARG A 33 -5.14 6.69 -13.54
N ALA A 34 -6.35 6.40 -14.01
CA ALA A 34 -7.50 6.16 -13.12
C ALA A 34 -7.25 4.97 -12.18
N TYR A 35 -6.66 3.89 -12.69
CA TYR A 35 -6.28 2.73 -11.88
C TYR A 35 -5.25 3.10 -10.80
N ASN A 36 -4.19 3.82 -11.17
CA ASN A 36 -3.15 4.22 -10.23
C ASN A 36 -3.70 5.15 -9.13
N VAL A 37 -4.61 6.06 -9.48
CA VAL A 37 -5.32 6.89 -8.50
C VAL A 37 -6.19 6.01 -7.59
N GLY A 38 -6.88 5.01 -8.13
CA GLY A 38 -7.65 4.04 -7.34
C GLY A 38 -6.78 3.30 -6.32
N VAL A 39 -5.63 2.78 -6.72
CA VAL A 39 -4.69 2.11 -5.80
C VAL A 39 -4.21 3.06 -4.71
N LEU A 40 -3.90 4.32 -5.06
CA LEU A 40 -3.49 5.33 -4.09
C LEU A 40 -4.60 5.61 -3.07
N LEU A 41 -5.84 5.77 -3.52
CA LEU A 41 -6.99 5.99 -2.62
C LEU A 41 -7.21 4.81 -1.68
N VAL A 42 -7.09 3.57 -2.17
CA VAL A 42 -7.20 2.37 -1.33
C VAL A 42 -6.05 2.29 -0.32
N ALA A 43 -4.83 2.65 -0.72
CA ALA A 43 -3.69 2.67 0.20
C ALA A 43 -3.86 3.71 1.31
N VAL A 44 -4.30 4.92 0.96
CA VAL A 44 -4.60 5.99 1.93
C VAL A 44 -5.74 5.57 2.85
N ALA A 45 -6.82 5.00 2.31
CA ALA A 45 -7.95 4.51 3.11
C ALA A 45 -7.52 3.39 4.07
N GLY A 46 -6.68 2.46 3.64
CA GLY A 46 -6.12 1.41 4.49
C GLY A 46 -5.22 1.97 5.61
N GLY A 47 -4.41 2.99 5.30
CA GLY A 47 -3.63 3.74 6.29
C GLY A 47 -4.52 4.45 7.32
N ALA A 48 -5.55 5.17 6.87
CA ALA A 48 -6.49 5.85 7.74
C ALA A 48 -7.28 4.87 8.63
N TRP A 49 -7.73 3.75 8.04
CA TRP A 49 -8.43 2.69 8.76
C TRP A 49 -7.56 2.07 9.86
N THR A 50 -6.30 1.74 9.55
CA THR A 50 -5.37 1.19 10.54
C THR A 50 -5.10 2.17 11.68
N ALA A 51 -4.85 3.44 11.36
CA ALA A 51 -4.68 4.47 12.38
C ALA A 51 -5.91 4.62 13.28
N PHE A 52 -7.11 4.67 12.69
CA PHE A 52 -8.37 4.76 13.43
C PHE A 52 -8.63 3.52 14.29
N HIS A 53 -8.32 2.32 13.78
CA HIS A 53 -8.45 1.08 14.53
C HIS A 53 -7.61 1.10 15.81
N PHE A 54 -6.31 1.40 15.70
CA PHE A 54 -5.42 1.47 16.86
C PHE A 54 -5.75 2.62 17.82
N TYR A 55 -6.22 3.75 17.30
CA TYR A 55 -6.73 4.83 18.13
C TYR A 55 -7.92 4.36 19.00
N ARG A 56 -8.86 3.60 18.44
CA ARG A 56 -10.02 3.10 19.19
C ARG A 56 -9.68 1.99 20.17
N THR A 57 -8.80 1.06 19.79
CA THR A 57 -8.52 -0.14 20.60
C THR A 57 -7.44 0.09 21.64
N THR A 58 -6.39 0.85 21.31
CA THR A 58 -5.22 1.09 22.18
C THR A 58 -5.18 2.52 22.70
N GLY A 59 -5.80 3.49 22.02
CA GLY A 59 -5.78 4.90 22.45
C GLY A 59 -6.52 5.17 23.75
N GLN A 60 -7.43 4.28 24.16
CA GLN A 60 -8.20 4.36 25.41
C GLN A 60 -7.69 3.38 26.49
N SER A 61 -6.62 2.63 26.24
CA SER A 61 -6.06 1.66 27.18
C SER A 61 -4.89 2.23 27.98
N VAL A 62 -4.39 1.45 28.94
CA VAL A 62 -3.14 1.73 29.67
C VAL A 62 -1.94 1.96 28.74
N ASP A 63 -1.99 1.41 27.53
CA ASP A 63 -0.93 1.50 26.52
C ASP A 63 -1.14 2.66 25.53
N ARG A 64 -1.93 3.69 25.89
CA ARG A 64 -2.21 4.85 25.02
C ARG A 64 -0.96 5.56 24.46
N ALA A 65 0.20 5.44 25.08
CA ALA A 65 1.43 6.03 24.54
C ALA A 65 1.90 5.30 23.26
N TRP A 66 1.53 4.03 23.10
CA TRP A 66 2.01 3.15 22.04
C TRP A 66 1.12 3.10 20.80
N TRP A 67 -0.15 3.54 20.89
CA TRP A 67 -1.06 3.47 19.75
C TRP A 67 -0.53 4.16 18.48
N PRO A 68 0.17 5.33 18.53
CA PRO A 68 0.68 5.96 17.32
C PRO A 68 1.78 5.14 16.65
N VAL A 69 2.62 4.48 17.46
CA VAL A 69 3.70 3.62 16.97
C VAL A 69 3.12 2.38 16.30
N LEU A 70 2.18 1.71 16.95
CA LEU A 70 1.51 0.53 16.40
C LEU A 70 0.72 0.85 15.13
N ALA A 71 -0.01 1.97 15.14
CA ALA A 71 -0.70 2.50 13.96
C ALA A 71 0.27 2.71 12.80
N THR A 72 1.40 3.39 13.04
CA THR A 72 2.40 3.68 12.00
C THR A 72 2.96 2.41 11.39
N LEU A 73 3.36 1.43 12.21
CA LEU A 73 3.91 0.16 11.72
C LEU A 73 2.87 -0.63 10.93
N ALA A 74 1.62 -0.69 11.41
CA ALA A 74 0.54 -1.36 10.72
C ALA A 74 0.19 -0.66 9.39
N SER A 75 0.14 0.68 9.38
CA SER A 75 -0.11 1.45 8.16
C SER A 75 1.00 1.25 7.14
N LEU A 76 2.28 1.23 7.54
CA LEU A 76 3.39 0.94 6.62
C LEU A 76 3.23 -0.44 5.96
N LEU A 77 2.88 -1.45 6.75
CA LEU A 77 2.64 -2.81 6.23
C LEU A 77 1.44 -2.85 5.27
N VAL A 78 0.31 -2.27 5.66
CA VAL A 78 -0.92 -2.24 4.85
C VAL A 78 -0.70 -1.47 3.55
N VAL A 79 -0.11 -0.28 3.60
CA VAL A 79 0.18 0.53 2.41
C VAL A 79 1.12 -0.22 1.47
N SER A 80 2.21 -0.82 2.00
CA SER A 80 3.14 -1.62 1.18
C SER A 80 2.42 -2.79 0.52
N GLY A 81 1.60 -3.52 1.27
CA GLY A 81 0.81 -4.63 0.77
C GLY A 81 -0.17 -4.21 -0.34
N VAL A 82 -0.90 -3.11 -0.15
CA VAL A 82 -1.83 -2.57 -1.16
C VAL A 82 -1.08 -2.17 -2.43
N VAL A 83 0.08 -1.52 -2.32
CA VAL A 83 0.86 -1.09 -3.49
C VAL A 83 1.42 -2.30 -4.25
N VAL A 84 1.93 -3.30 -3.55
CA VAL A 84 2.43 -4.55 -4.18
C VAL A 84 1.27 -5.30 -4.86
N ALA A 85 0.16 -5.52 -4.15
CA ALA A 85 -1.02 -6.18 -4.69
C ALA A 85 -1.62 -5.40 -5.87
N GLY A 86 -1.69 -4.08 -5.77
CA GLY A 86 -2.11 -3.19 -6.84
C GLY A 86 -1.19 -3.29 -8.06
N THR A 87 0.12 -3.39 -7.85
CA THR A 87 1.07 -3.61 -8.96
C THR A 87 0.84 -4.95 -9.65
N ALA A 88 0.66 -6.02 -8.88
CA ALA A 88 0.41 -7.35 -9.41
C ALA A 88 -0.91 -7.39 -10.19
N LEU A 89 -1.98 -6.88 -9.59
CA LEU A 89 -3.31 -6.83 -10.20
C LEU A 89 -3.31 -6.00 -11.48
N ARG A 90 -2.61 -4.85 -11.48
CA ARG A 90 -2.42 -4.01 -12.67
C ARG A 90 -1.79 -4.78 -13.82
N ASN A 91 -0.70 -5.50 -13.55
CA ASN A 91 0.14 -6.11 -14.58
C ASN A 91 -0.30 -7.50 -15.03
N PHE A 92 -0.93 -8.27 -14.15
CA PHE A 92 -1.28 -9.68 -14.39
C PHE A 92 -2.77 -9.93 -14.62
N VAL A 93 -3.64 -9.00 -14.26
CA VAL A 93 -5.09 -9.19 -14.40
C VAL A 93 -5.71 -8.08 -15.25
N VAL A 94 -5.58 -6.82 -14.84
CA VAL A 94 -6.33 -5.70 -15.45
C VAL A 94 -5.75 -5.31 -16.81
N PHE A 95 -4.44 -5.17 -16.89
CA PHE A 95 -3.71 -4.81 -18.11
C PHE A 95 -2.76 -5.92 -18.54
N ALA A 96 -3.14 -7.17 -18.26
CA ALA A 96 -2.51 -8.33 -18.87
C ALA A 96 -2.88 -8.35 -20.35
N GLY A 97 -2.13 -7.61 -21.17
CA GLY A 97 -2.29 -7.66 -22.62
C GLY A 97 -2.30 -9.12 -23.08
N ARG A 98 -3.35 -9.54 -23.78
CA ARG A 98 -3.32 -10.79 -24.54
C ARG A 98 -2.07 -10.72 -25.42
N ARG A 99 -1.05 -11.52 -25.14
CA ARG A 99 -0.07 -11.89 -26.16
C ARG A 99 -0.91 -12.52 -27.27
N ARG A 100 -1.25 -11.75 -28.32
CA ARG A 100 -1.62 -12.34 -29.61
C ARG A 100 -0.37 -13.11 -30.03
N ARG A 101 -0.35 -14.42 -29.73
CA ARG A 101 0.42 -15.38 -30.49
C ARG A 101 -0.32 -15.61 -31.80
#